data_AF-A0A5A4RL52-F1
#
_entry.id   AF-A0A5A4RL52-F1
#
_cell.length_a   1.000
_cell.length_b   1.000
_cell.length_c   1.000
_cell.angle_alpha   90.00
_cell.angle_beta   90.00
_cell.angle_gamma   90.00
#
_symmetry.space_group_name_H-M   'P 1'
#
loop_
_entity.id
_entity.type
_entity.pdbx_description
1 polymer ?
#
loop_
_entity_poly.entity_id
_entity_poly.type
_entity_poly.pdbx_seq_one_letter_code
_entity_poly.pdbx_strand_id
1 'polypeptide(L)'
;SLTIFINGIRETMTSSTVIMYAIFGMFIFSEIMVFSTFIWGFFHFRLSNPVMIIEVNLEAFLQISDVLNAGSILISLILQRIEERGYFEVDYMLERLILIGFIFLSFQGDEYSLVKSYINNHWVTLYFNVLTGLHSLHVYVGGIFALMQA
;
A
#
# COMPACT_ATOMS: atom_id res chain seq x y z
N SER A 1 37.56 6.64 -28.48
CA SER A 1 36.70 7.66 -29.14
C SER A 1 35.64 8.12 -28.15
N LEU A 2 35.18 9.38 -28.26
CA LEU A 2 34.13 9.96 -27.42
C LEU A 2 32.86 9.08 -27.34
N THR A 3 32.55 8.37 -28.42
CA THR A 3 31.41 7.43 -28.52
C THR A 3 31.50 6.27 -27.53
N ILE A 4 32.71 5.72 -27.30
CA ILE A 4 32.90 4.62 -26.33
C ILE A 4 32.67 5.12 -24.90
N PHE A 5 33.11 6.34 -24.59
CA PHE A 5 32.89 6.97 -23.29
C PHE A 5 31.39 7.25 -23.04
N ILE A 6 30.69 7.81 -24.03
CA ILE A 6 29.24 8.05 -23.96
C ILE A 6 28.47 6.73 -23.78
N ASN A 7 28.86 5.68 -24.52
CA ASN A 7 28.22 4.36 -24.39
C ASN A 7 28.46 3.74 -23.00
N GLY A 8 29.67 3.87 -22.45
CA GLY A 8 29.97 3.37 -21.09
C GLY A 8 29.18 4.07 -19.99
N ILE A 9 28.97 5.39 -20.11
CA ILE A 9 28.09 6.14 -19.18
C ILE A 9 26.65 5.63 -19.29
N ARG A 10 26.13 5.50 -20.52
CA ARG A 10 24.76 5.02 -20.75
C ARG A 10 24.54 3.62 -20.18
N GLU A 11 25.46 2.71 -20.44
CA GLU A 11 25.40 1.34 -19.93
C GLU A 11 25.39 1.30 -18.40
N THR A 12 26.26 2.08 -17.75
CA THR A 12 26.32 2.19 -16.29
C THR A 12 25.01 2.73 -15.72
N MET A 13 24.44 3.78 -16.32
CA MET A 13 23.15 4.34 -15.90
C MET A 13 22.02 3.30 -16.06
N THR A 14 21.93 2.63 -17.21
CA THR A 14 20.90 1.60 -17.44
C THR A 14 21.06 0.39 -16.52
N SER A 15 22.29 -0.03 -16.24
CA SER A 15 22.56 -1.12 -15.31
C SER A 15 22.13 -0.73 -13.89
N SER A 16 22.46 0.49 -13.45
CA SER A 16 22.07 0.98 -12.13
C SER A 16 20.55 1.08 -11.96
N THR A 17 19.80 1.54 -12.98
CA THR A 17 18.34 1.64 -12.89
C THR A 17 17.69 0.26 -12.87
N VAL A 18 18.16 -0.67 -13.69
CA VAL A 18 17.69 -2.06 -13.70
C VAL A 18 17.95 -2.75 -12.36
N ILE A 19 19.14 -2.54 -11.76
CA ILE A 19 19.46 -3.06 -10.42
C ILE A 19 18.51 -2.48 -9.37
N MET A 20 18.26 -1.18 -9.39
CA MET A 20 17.31 -0.55 -8.45
C MET A 20 15.90 -1.12 -8.59
N TYR A 21 15.41 -1.29 -9.83
CA TYR A 21 14.10 -1.93 -10.05
C TYR A 21 14.06 -3.39 -9.57
N ALA A 22 15.14 -4.15 -9.75
CA ALA A 22 15.22 -5.52 -9.24
C ALA A 22 15.19 -5.55 -7.70
N ILE A 23 15.92 -4.65 -7.03
CA ILE A 23 15.93 -4.55 -5.57
C ILE A 23 14.54 -4.20 -5.04
N PHE A 24 13.91 -3.15 -5.57
CA PHE A 24 12.55 -2.77 -5.15
C PHE A 24 11.52 -3.84 -5.47
N GLY A 25 11.64 -4.51 -6.63
CA GLY A 25 10.80 -5.64 -6.98
C GLY A 25 10.91 -6.76 -5.95
N MET A 26 12.14 -7.20 -5.61
CA MET A 26 12.37 -8.24 -4.60
C MET A 26 11.84 -7.84 -3.22
N PHE A 27 12.01 -6.57 -2.83
CA PHE A 27 11.46 -6.05 -1.59
C PHE A 27 9.91 -6.11 -1.55
N ILE A 28 9.24 -5.69 -2.62
CA ILE A 28 7.78 -5.80 -2.72
C ILE A 28 7.34 -7.27 -2.67
N PHE A 29 8.06 -8.16 -3.37
CA PHE A 29 7.77 -9.60 -3.31
C PHE A 29 7.93 -10.18 -1.90
N SER A 30 8.93 -9.76 -1.13
CA SER A 30 9.06 -10.22 0.26
C SER A 30 7.89 -9.77 1.14
N GLU A 31 7.40 -8.54 0.97
CA GLU A 31 6.23 -8.06 1.71
C GLU A 31 4.96 -8.85 1.33
N ILE A 32 4.75 -9.15 0.04
CA ILE A 32 3.65 -10.00 -0.41
C ILE A 32 3.68 -11.38 0.27
N MET A 33 4.87 -11.97 0.43
CA MET A 33 5.03 -13.26 1.12
C MET A 33 4.69 -13.17 2.62
N VAL A 34 5.05 -12.06 3.28
CA VAL A 34 4.66 -11.79 4.67
C VAL A 34 3.14 -11.71 4.80
N PHE A 35 2.47 -10.90 3.97
CA PHE A 35 1.00 -10.83 3.95
C PHE A 35 0.36 -12.18 3.66
N SER A 36 0.89 -12.93 2.68
CA SER A 36 0.39 -14.26 2.31
C SER A 36 0.39 -15.24 3.49
N THR A 37 1.39 -15.15 4.37
CA THR A 37 1.48 -16.00 5.57
C THR A 37 0.35 -15.70 6.55
N PHE A 38 0.03 -14.42 6.78
CA PHE A 38 -1.06 -14.03 7.67
C PHE A 38 -2.44 -14.29 7.06
N ILE A 39 -2.59 -14.10 5.74
CA ILE A 39 -3.80 -14.47 4.99
C ILE A 39 -4.05 -15.98 5.09
N TRP A 40 -3.00 -16.79 4.90
CA TRP A 40 -3.08 -18.23 5.08
C TRP A 40 -3.51 -18.61 6.50
N GLY A 41 -2.91 -17.99 7.52
CA GLY A 41 -3.30 -18.19 8.91
C GLY A 41 -4.78 -17.88 9.15
N PHE A 42 -5.26 -16.73 8.68
CA PHE A 42 -6.67 -16.34 8.75
C PHE A 42 -7.60 -17.40 8.16
N PHE A 43 -7.33 -17.84 6.92
CA PHE A 43 -8.14 -18.85 6.25
C PHE A 43 -8.07 -20.22 6.95
N HIS A 44 -6.89 -20.64 7.38
CA HIS A 44 -6.71 -21.91 8.09
C HIS A 44 -7.60 -21.98 9.34
N PHE A 45 -7.61 -20.91 10.15
CA PHE A 45 -8.46 -20.85 11.34
C PHE A 45 -9.95 -20.74 11.01
N ARG A 46 -10.31 -19.96 9.98
CA ARG A 46 -11.70 -19.77 9.58
C ARG A 46 -12.33 -21.05 9.03
N LEU A 47 -11.61 -21.76 8.16
CA LEU A 47 -12.06 -23.01 7.56
C LEU A 47 -12.10 -24.15 8.58
N SER A 48 -11.22 -24.12 9.58
CA SER A 48 -11.22 -25.11 10.67
C SER A 48 -12.31 -24.85 11.72
N ASN A 49 -12.86 -23.64 11.80
CA ASN A 49 -13.89 -23.24 12.77
C ASN A 49 -15.03 -22.45 12.09
N PRO A 50 -15.92 -23.11 11.33
CA PRO A 50 -16.93 -22.44 10.51
C PRO A 50 -18.01 -21.71 11.32
N VAL A 51 -18.24 -22.11 12.58
CA VAL A 51 -19.28 -21.54 13.46
C VAL A 51 -18.93 -20.14 13.99
N MET A 52 -17.69 -19.67 13.81
CA MET A 52 -17.30 -18.33 14.25
C MET A 52 -18.07 -17.25 13.47
N ILE A 53 -18.88 -16.46 14.15
CA ILE A 53 -19.54 -15.30 13.55
C ILE A 53 -18.56 -14.14 13.62
N ILE A 54 -18.23 -13.55 12.47
CA ILE A 54 -17.44 -12.32 12.38
C ILE A 54 -18.44 -11.21 12.15
N GLU A 55 -18.63 -10.33 13.12
CA GLU A 55 -19.35 -9.09 12.92
C GLU A 55 -18.43 -8.13 12.15
N VAL A 56 -18.72 -7.94 10.86
CA VAL A 56 -17.99 -6.99 10.01
C VAL A 56 -18.84 -5.74 9.84
N ASN A 57 -18.24 -4.57 10.04
CA ASN A 57 -18.86 -3.32 9.64
C ASN A 57 -18.73 -3.14 8.12
N LEU A 58 -19.70 -3.68 7.38
CA LEU A 58 -19.68 -3.69 5.92
C LEU A 58 -19.58 -2.29 5.30
N GLU A 59 -20.20 -1.29 5.92
CA GLU A 59 -20.19 0.09 5.43
C GLU A 59 -18.79 0.72 5.55
N ALA A 60 -18.13 0.56 6.70
CA ALA A 60 -16.75 1.01 6.88
C ALA A 60 -15.80 0.33 5.88
N PHE A 61 -15.94 -0.98 5.69
CA PHE A 61 -15.13 -1.74 4.73
C PHE A 61 -15.26 -1.21 3.29
N LEU A 62 -16.49 -0.92 2.85
CA LEU A 62 -16.74 -0.37 1.50
C LEU A 62 -16.12 1.03 1.35
N GLN A 63 -16.29 1.90 2.35
CA GLN A 63 -15.72 3.24 2.34
C GLN A 63 -14.19 3.22 2.29
N ILE A 64 -13.55 2.35 3.07
CA ILE A 64 -12.09 2.15 3.08
C ILE A 64 -11.58 1.72 1.69
N SER A 65 -12.28 0.77 1.06
CA SER A 65 -11.92 0.26 -0.28
C SER A 65 -12.06 1.33 -1.37
N ASP A 66 -13.14 2.10 -1.33
CA ASP A 66 -13.40 3.17 -2.30
C ASP A 66 -12.35 4.30 -2.21
N VAL A 67 -11.90 4.64 -1.00
CA VAL A 67 -10.85 5.65 -0.79
C VAL A 67 -9.52 5.22 -1.44
N LEU A 68 -9.10 3.97 -1.27
CA LEU A 68 -7.87 3.49 -1.92
C LEU A 68 -8.02 3.36 -3.43
N ASN A 69 -9.20 2.98 -3.93
CA ASN A 69 -9.46 2.98 -5.38
C ASN A 69 -9.33 4.38 -5.98
N ALA A 70 -9.85 5.41 -5.30
CA ALA A 70 -9.64 6.80 -5.70
C ALA A 70 -8.14 7.17 -5.71
N GLY A 71 -7.38 6.72 -4.70
CA GLY A 71 -5.93 6.88 -4.66
C GLY A 71 -5.21 6.21 -5.84
N SER A 72 -5.64 5.01 -6.24
CA SER A 72 -5.09 4.28 -7.40
C SER A 72 -5.36 4.99 -8.74
N ILE A 73 -6.54 5.59 -8.89
CA ILE A 73 -6.84 6.42 -10.05
C ILE A 73 -5.94 7.66 -10.05
N LEU A 74 -5.78 8.31 -8.88
CA LEU A 74 -4.97 9.53 -8.76
C LEU A 74 -3.49 9.28 -9.05
N ILE A 75 -2.88 8.18 -8.57
CA ILE A 75 -1.49 7.86 -8.91
C ILE A 75 -1.30 7.60 -10.41
N SER A 76 -2.30 7.00 -11.07
CA SER A 76 -2.27 6.79 -12.52
C SER A 76 -2.28 8.12 -13.28
N LEU A 77 -3.09 9.09 -12.83
CA LEU A 77 -3.13 10.44 -13.38
C LEU A 77 -1.80 11.20 -13.12
N ILE A 78 -1.21 11.05 -11.93
CA ILE A 78 0.09 11.63 -11.60
C ILE A 78 1.16 11.11 -12.57
N LEU A 79 1.22 9.80 -12.79
CA LEU A 79 2.20 9.20 -13.72
C LEU A 79 2.02 9.75 -15.14
N GLN A 80 0.78 9.85 -15.62
CA GLN A 80 0.49 10.47 -16.92
C GLN A 80 0.97 11.94 -16.97
N ARG A 81 0.72 12.73 -15.92
CA ARG A 81 1.13 14.14 -15.88
C ARG A 81 2.65 14.33 -15.83
N ILE A 82 3.36 13.40 -15.19
CA ILE A 82 4.84 13.37 -15.19
C ILE A 82 5.36 13.18 -16.63
N GLU A 83 4.75 12.29 -17.41
CA GLU A 83 5.10 12.09 -18.83
C GLU A 83 4.82 13.34 -19.68
N GLU A 84 3.72 14.03 -19.40
CA GLU A 84 3.32 15.27 -20.07
C GLU A 84 4.09 16.52 -19.59
N ARG A 85 5.01 16.38 -18.63
CA ARG A 85 5.82 17.46 -18.00
C ARG A 85 4.99 18.55 -17.31
N GLY A 86 3.80 18.22 -16.82
CA GLY A 86 2.90 19.11 -16.09
C GLY A 86 3.24 19.24 -14.61
N TYR A 87 4.46 19.67 -14.26
CA TYR A 87 4.99 19.58 -12.88
C TYR A 87 4.13 20.26 -11.80
N PHE A 88 3.55 21.43 -12.07
CA PHE A 88 2.68 22.11 -11.08
C PHE A 88 1.42 21.30 -10.74
N GLU A 89 0.86 20.59 -11.72
CA GLU A 89 -0.31 19.73 -11.49
C GLU A 89 0.06 18.46 -10.72
N VAL A 90 1.30 17.98 -10.87
CA VAL A 90 1.82 16.81 -10.15
C VAL A 90 1.88 17.09 -8.65
N ASP A 91 2.44 18.23 -8.24
CA ASP A 91 2.56 18.59 -6.81
C ASP A 91 1.17 18.69 -6.16
N TYR A 92 0.23 19.37 -6.82
CA TYR A 92 -1.16 19.47 -6.36
C TYR A 92 -1.84 18.10 -6.26
N MET A 93 -1.61 17.20 -7.22
CA MET A 93 -2.17 15.85 -7.18
C MET A 93 -1.51 14.98 -6.10
N LEU A 94 -0.22 15.14 -5.83
CA LEU A 94 0.49 14.46 -4.73
C LEU A 94 -0.06 14.88 -3.36
N GLU A 95 -0.34 16.16 -3.15
CA GLU A 95 -1.01 16.64 -1.93
C GLU A 95 -2.38 15.98 -1.73
N ARG A 96 -3.16 15.83 -2.81
CA ARG A 96 -4.45 15.13 -2.77
C ARG A 96 -4.29 13.64 -2.47
N LEU A 97 -3.24 13.00 -2.99
CA LEU A 97 -2.94 11.60 -2.70
C LEU A 97 -2.60 11.39 -1.22
N ILE A 98 -1.84 12.30 -0.63
CA ILE A 98 -1.53 12.28 0.81
C ILE A 98 -2.81 12.45 1.63
N LEU A 99 -3.70 13.37 1.24
CA LEU A 99 -5.00 13.55 1.91
C LEU A 99 -5.87 12.28 1.84
N ILE A 100 -5.91 11.60 0.69
CA ILE A 100 -6.59 10.31 0.54
C ILE A 100 -6.02 9.27 1.52
N GLY A 101 -4.69 9.21 1.66
CA GLY A 101 -4.03 8.35 2.64
C GLY A 101 -4.46 8.64 4.09
N PHE A 102 -4.58 9.92 4.46
CA PHE A 102 -5.09 10.30 5.79
C PHE A 102 -6.56 9.94 6.00
N ILE A 103 -7.40 10.11 4.99
CA ILE A 103 -8.82 9.70 5.05
C ILE A 103 -8.92 8.19 5.27
N PHE A 104 -8.15 7.40 4.52
CA PHE A 104 -8.07 5.96 4.69
C PHE A 104 -7.67 5.60 6.14
N LEU A 105 -6.60 6.20 6.66
CA LEU A 105 -6.12 5.92 8.02
C LEU A 105 -7.14 6.31 9.09
N SER A 106 -7.91 7.39 8.85
CA SER A 106 -9.01 7.79 9.74
C SER A 106 -10.12 6.74 9.77
N PHE A 107 -10.61 6.31 8.61
CA PHE A 107 -11.65 5.28 8.52
C PHE A 107 -11.20 3.94 9.10
N GLN A 108 -9.94 3.57 8.87
CA GLN A 108 -9.36 2.36 9.45
C GLN A 108 -9.23 2.46 10.98
N GLY A 109 -8.90 3.64 11.50
CA GLY A 109 -8.89 3.90 12.94
C GLY A 109 -10.28 3.82 13.57
N ASP A 110 -11.30 4.36 12.89
CA ASP A 110 -12.69 4.26 13.31
C ASP A 110 -13.15 2.79 13.31
N GLU A 111 -12.80 2.01 12.29
CA GLU A 111 -13.07 0.57 12.24
C GLU A 111 -12.47 -0.15 13.46
N TYR A 112 -11.20 0.12 13.81
CA TYR A 112 -10.57 -0.46 15.00
C TYR A 112 -11.27 -0.08 16.30
N SER A 113 -11.81 1.13 16.40
CA SER A 113 -12.58 1.57 17.57
C SER A 113 -13.94 0.86 17.69
N LEU A 114 -14.54 0.50 16.56
CA LEU A 114 -15.86 -0.12 16.47
C LEU A 114 -15.79 -1.65 16.60
N VAL A 115 -14.67 -2.27 16.22
CA VAL A 115 -14.40 -3.70 16.45
C VAL A 115 -14.19 -3.91 17.95
N LYS A 116 -15.31 -4.05 18.69
CA LYS A 116 -15.37 -4.29 20.14
C LYS A 116 -14.85 -5.67 20.57
N SER A 117 -14.32 -6.49 19.66
CA SER A 117 -13.77 -7.80 20.00
C SER A 117 -12.35 -7.65 20.55
N TYR A 118 -12.17 -8.01 21.81
CA TYR A 118 -10.88 -8.11 22.49
C TYR A 118 -9.83 -8.77 21.59
N ILE A 119 -8.71 -8.07 21.32
CA ILE A 119 -7.55 -8.58 20.57
C ILE A 119 -7.12 -9.98 21.04
N ASN A 120 -7.38 -10.31 22.31
CA ASN A 120 -6.99 -11.56 22.96
C ASN A 120 -8.04 -12.68 22.96
N ASN A 121 -9.27 -12.46 22.53
CA ASN A 121 -10.32 -13.48 22.72
C ASN A 121 -10.40 -14.48 21.57
N HIS A 122 -10.03 -14.09 20.34
CA HIS A 122 -10.15 -14.96 19.17
C HIS A 122 -9.01 -14.78 18.17
N TRP A 123 -8.42 -15.91 17.71
CA TRP A 123 -7.36 -15.93 16.70
C TRP A 123 -7.73 -15.19 15.41
N VAL A 124 -9.00 -15.24 15.00
CA VAL A 124 -9.48 -14.55 13.79
C VAL A 124 -9.40 -13.03 13.93
N THR A 125 -9.77 -12.47 15.09
CA THR A 125 -9.61 -11.05 15.39
C THR A 125 -8.13 -10.65 15.42
N LEU A 126 -7.25 -11.51 15.94
CA LEU A 126 -5.81 -11.28 15.91
C LEU A 126 -5.29 -11.19 14.46
N TYR A 127 -5.61 -12.18 13.62
CA TYR A 127 -5.19 -12.17 12.21
C TYR A 127 -5.77 -10.98 11.44
N PHE A 128 -7.04 -10.63 11.69
CA PHE A 128 -7.65 -9.43 11.12
C PHE A 128 -6.83 -8.18 11.47
N ASN A 129 -6.60 -7.92 12.75
CA ASN A 129 -5.85 -6.75 13.21
C ASN A 129 -4.40 -6.73 12.71
N VAL A 130 -3.73 -7.88 12.64
CA VAL A 130 -2.36 -7.95 12.10
C VAL A 130 -2.37 -7.62 10.60
N LEU A 131 -3.29 -8.20 9.83
CA LEU A 131 -3.37 -7.95 8.38
C LEU A 131 -3.70 -6.49 8.07
N THR A 132 -4.77 -5.96 8.65
CA THR A 132 -5.19 -4.58 8.41
C THR A 132 -4.20 -3.60 9.02
N GLY A 133 -3.58 -3.93 10.16
CA GLY A 133 -2.56 -3.11 10.81
C GLY A 133 -1.29 -3.00 9.97
N LEU A 134 -0.78 -4.12 9.46
CA LEU A 134 0.35 -4.13 8.52
C LEU A 134 0.00 -3.37 7.23
N HIS A 135 -1.22 -3.51 6.71
CA HIS A 135 -1.66 -2.76 5.54
C HIS A 135 -1.71 -1.25 5.82
N SER A 136 -2.23 -0.84 6.98
CA SER A 136 -2.26 0.57 7.41
C SER A 136 -0.86 1.16 7.53
N LEU A 137 0.10 0.39 8.07
CA LEU A 137 1.50 0.78 8.14
C LEU A 137 2.08 1.03 6.73
N HIS A 138 1.75 0.17 5.76
CA HIS A 138 2.17 0.36 4.37
C HIS A 138 1.57 1.62 3.73
N VAL A 139 0.30 1.93 4.00
CA VAL A 139 -0.31 3.19 3.54
C VAL A 139 0.41 4.40 4.14
N TYR A 140 0.74 4.35 5.44
CA TYR A 140 1.52 5.41 6.10
C TYR A 140 2.92 5.57 5.50
N VAL A 141 3.66 4.48 5.28
CA VAL A 141 4.99 4.50 4.64
C VAL A 141 4.90 5.03 3.20
N GLY A 142 3.87 4.63 2.44
CA GLY A 142 3.60 5.16 1.11
C GLY A 142 3.35 6.67 1.12
N GLY A 143 2.63 7.18 2.13
CA GLY A 143 2.45 8.61 2.34
C GLY A 143 3.76 9.36 2.60
N ILE A 144 4.69 8.77 3.37
CA ILE A 144 6.04 9.34 3.56
C ILE A 144 6.79 9.40 2.23
N PHE A 145 6.74 8.35 1.40
CA PHE A 145 7.37 8.37 0.09
C PHE A 145 6.78 9.42 -0.84
N ALA A 146 5.45 9.63 -0.80
CA ALA A 146 4.81 10.71 -1.55
C ALA A 146 5.29 12.11 -1.06
N LEU A 147 5.43 12.31 0.25
CA LEU A 147 5.95 13.54 0.84
C LEU A 147 7.42 13.81 0.49
N MET A 148 8.24 12.77 0.33
CA MET A 148 9.63 12.94 -0.11
C MET A 148 9.75 13.37 -1.58
N GLN A 149 8.69 13.17 -2.36
CA GLN A 149 8.63 13.46 -3.79
C GLN A 149 8.01 14.84 -4.09
N ALA A 150 7.13 15.33 -3.21
CA ALA A 150 6.54 16.67 -3.23
C ALA A 150 7.52 17.72 -2.68
#